data_AF-A0AA35UW69-F1
#
_entry.id   AF-A0AA35UW69-F1
#
_cell.length_a   1.000
_cell.length_b   1.000
_cell.length_c   1.000
_cell.angle_alpha   90.00
_cell.angle_beta   90.00
_cell.angle_gamma   90.00
#
_symmetry.space_group_name_H-M   'P 1'
#
loop_
_entity.id
_entity.type
_entity.pdbx_description
1 polymer ?
#
loop_
_entity_poly.entity_id
_entity_poly.type
_entity_poly.pdbx_seq_one_letter_code
_entity_poly.pdbx_strand_id
1 'polypeptide(L)'
;MVQRICNGDEMLALIIRADYEAEGIEFFTPDEFSQQIAYMNRPEDYVIPPHVHNPVARSVAYTKEVLFIRSGKLRVDFYTDEQAYLHSTILNAGDVIFLATGGHGFEMLEDTQMIEVKQGPYAGDNDKTRFEPIAADQVRMLD
;
A
#
# COMPACT_ATOMS: atom_id res chain seq x y z
N MET A 1 -12.32 7.76 -1.01
CA MET A 1 -11.85 7.90 0.41
C MET A 1 -10.36 7.53 0.55
N VAL A 2 -9.64 8.10 1.52
CA VAL A 2 -8.32 7.60 1.96
C VAL A 2 -8.44 6.97 3.35
N GLN A 3 -7.92 5.76 3.52
CA GLN A 3 -7.98 4.99 4.75
C GLN A 3 -6.56 4.65 5.22
N ARG A 4 -6.28 4.91 6.50
CA ARG A 4 -5.02 4.50 7.16
C ARG A 4 -5.30 3.30 8.04
N ILE A 5 -4.47 2.28 7.90
CA ILE A 5 -4.53 1.03 8.66
C ILE A 5 -3.37 1.07 9.65
N CYS A 6 -3.66 1.09 10.94
CA CYS A 6 -2.65 1.29 11.98
C CYS A 6 -2.72 0.23 13.08
N ASN A 7 -1.56 -0.09 13.65
CA ASN A 7 -1.42 -0.82 14.91
C ASN A 7 -0.80 0.14 15.95
N GLY A 8 -1.64 0.73 16.79
CA GLY A 8 -1.21 1.85 17.62
C GLY A 8 -0.79 3.04 16.75
N ASP A 9 0.42 3.57 16.97
CA ASP A 9 0.97 4.70 16.22
C ASP A 9 1.65 4.28 14.90
N GLU A 10 1.81 2.97 14.67
CA GLU A 10 2.45 2.44 13.47
C GLU A 10 1.45 2.26 12.33
N MET A 11 1.76 2.83 11.16
CA MET A 11 0.97 2.64 9.94
C MET A 11 1.40 1.36 9.23
N LEU A 12 0.49 0.38 9.18
CA LEU A 12 0.66 -0.86 8.43
C LEU A 12 0.41 -0.65 6.94
N ALA A 13 -0.65 0.09 6.61
CA ALA A 13 -1.01 0.36 5.23
C ALA A 13 -1.78 1.66 5.05
N LEU A 14 -1.78 2.15 3.82
CA LEU A 14 -2.60 3.25 3.33
C LEU A 14 -3.39 2.75 2.12
N ILE A 15 -4.70 2.98 2.12
CA ILE A 15 -5.58 2.64 0.99
C ILE A 15 -6.17 3.92 0.43
N ILE A 16 -6.00 4.14 -0.87
CA ILE A 16 -6.68 5.18 -1.64
C ILE A 16 -7.77 4.47 -2.44
N ARG A 17 -9.02 4.73 -2.10
CA ARG A 17 -10.17 4.14 -2.79
C ARG A 17 -10.32 4.71 -4.19
N ALA A 18 -10.84 3.89 -5.11
CA ALA A 18 -11.07 4.25 -6.51
C ALA A 18 -11.87 5.55 -6.70
N ASP A 19 -12.75 5.86 -5.75
CA ASP A 19 -13.61 7.05 -5.74
C ASP A 19 -13.00 8.26 -5.03
N TYR A 20 -11.73 8.19 -4.62
CA TYR A 20 -11.08 9.32 -3.97
C TYR A 20 -10.83 10.46 -4.97
N GLU A 21 -11.28 11.66 -4.58
CA GLU A 21 -11.05 12.87 -5.34
C GLU A 21 -10.76 14.03 -4.39
N ALA A 22 -9.76 14.83 -4.74
CA ALA A 22 -9.38 16.08 -4.09
C ALA A 22 -8.82 17.04 -5.15
N GLU A 23 -8.69 18.33 -4.83
CA GLU A 23 -8.01 19.27 -5.71
C GLU A 23 -6.50 19.34 -5.37
N GLY A 24 -5.66 19.51 -6.40
CA GLY A 24 -4.23 19.81 -6.21
C GLY A 24 -3.36 18.58 -6.02
N ILE A 25 -2.44 18.63 -5.05
CA ILE A 25 -1.54 17.52 -4.71
C ILE A 25 -1.59 17.30 -3.21
N GLU A 26 -1.69 16.03 -2.80
CA GLU A 26 -1.68 15.65 -1.40
C GLU A 26 -0.76 14.44 -1.21
N PHE A 27 0.19 14.57 -0.29
CA PHE A 27 1.05 13.47 0.14
C PHE A 27 0.44 12.81 1.38
N PHE A 28 0.34 11.49 1.35
CA PHE A 28 -0.27 10.72 2.43
C PHE A 28 0.75 10.05 3.34
N THR A 29 2.00 9.95 2.90
CA THR A 29 3.09 9.30 3.61
C THR A 29 3.95 10.32 4.37
N PRO A 30 4.49 9.97 5.54
CA PRO A 30 5.49 10.79 6.23
C PRO A 30 6.78 10.92 5.42
N ASP A 31 7.50 12.05 5.56
CA ASP A 31 8.73 12.35 4.79
C ASP A 31 9.86 11.33 5.00
N GLU A 32 9.89 10.67 6.15
CA GLU A 32 10.88 9.64 6.51
C GLU A 32 10.67 8.31 5.78
N PHE A 33 9.53 8.10 5.11
CA PHE A 33 9.31 6.88 4.36
C PHE A 33 10.16 6.84 3.09
N SER A 34 10.77 5.67 2.85
CA SER A 34 11.57 5.39 1.66
C SER A 34 10.78 5.48 0.34
N GLN A 35 9.45 5.39 0.42
CA GLN A 35 8.50 5.60 -0.66
C GLN A 35 7.45 6.62 -0.25
N GLN A 36 7.10 7.50 -1.20
CA GLN A 36 6.08 8.52 -1.02
C GLN A 36 4.85 8.19 -1.88
N ILE A 37 3.67 8.33 -1.30
CA ILE A 37 2.39 8.19 -2.00
C ILE A 37 1.70 9.53 -2.01
N ALA A 38 1.40 10.00 -3.20
CA ALA A 38 0.65 11.23 -3.40
C ALA A 38 -0.49 11.02 -4.40
N TYR A 39 -1.62 11.64 -4.11
CA TYR A 39 -2.68 11.85 -5.10
C TYR A 39 -2.47 13.23 -5.75
N MET A 40 -2.72 13.31 -7.05
CA MET A 40 -2.65 14.57 -7.77
C MET A 40 -3.81 14.69 -8.75
N ASN A 41 -4.52 15.81 -8.65
CA ASN A 41 -5.57 16.22 -9.57
C ASN A 41 -5.30 17.68 -9.98
N ARG A 42 -5.17 17.92 -11.28
CA ARG A 42 -4.87 19.24 -11.84
C ARG A 42 -5.93 19.59 -12.89
N PRO A 43 -6.38 20.85 -12.94
CA PRO A 43 -7.32 21.25 -13.98
C PRO A 43 -6.67 21.15 -15.36
N GLU A 44 -7.52 21.15 -16.39
CA GLU A 44 -7.10 21.30 -17.78
C GLU A 44 -6.16 22.53 -17.93
N ASP A 45 -5.20 22.43 -18.86
CA ASP A 45 -4.16 23.43 -19.12
C ASP A 45 -3.13 23.69 -17.99
N TYR A 46 -3.22 23.01 -16.84
CA TYR A 46 -2.17 23.09 -15.82
C TYR A 46 -0.89 22.39 -16.26
N VAL A 47 0.25 23.09 -16.17
CA VAL A 47 1.57 22.54 -16.53
C VAL A 47 2.41 22.31 -15.27
N ILE A 48 2.85 21.06 -15.07
CA ILE A 48 3.91 20.75 -14.10
C ILE A 48 5.26 21.06 -14.76
N PRO A 49 6.08 21.98 -14.21
CA PRO A 49 7.37 22.30 -14.80
C PRO A 49 8.29 21.06 -14.90
N PRO A 50 9.00 20.88 -16.03
CA PRO A 50 10.00 19.83 -16.15
C PRO A 50 11.09 19.97 -15.07
N HIS A 51 11.45 18.86 -14.45
CA HIS A 51 12.50 18.83 -13.43
C HIS A 51 13.21 17.47 -13.44
N VAL A 52 14.41 17.45 -12.86
CA VAL A 52 15.17 16.22 -12.56
C VAL A 52 15.40 16.14 -11.06
N HIS A 53 15.46 14.91 -10.54
CA HIS A 53 15.78 14.72 -9.12
C HIS A 53 17.29 14.81 -8.90
N ASN A 54 17.69 15.49 -7.83
CA ASN A 54 19.08 15.57 -7.41
C ASN A 54 19.55 14.21 -6.87
N PRO A 55 20.82 13.85 -7.07
CA PRO A 55 21.39 12.67 -6.42
C PRO A 55 21.40 12.88 -4.91
N VAL A 56 20.69 12.02 -4.19
CA VAL A 56 20.64 12.01 -2.72
C VAL A 56 20.86 10.58 -2.25
N ALA A 57 21.88 10.39 -1.41
CA ALA A 57 22.14 9.11 -0.77
C ALA A 57 21.04 8.83 0.25
N ARG A 58 20.46 7.62 0.18
CA ARG A 58 19.43 7.14 1.10
C ARG A 58 19.73 5.70 1.47
N SER A 59 19.48 5.34 2.72
CA SER A 59 19.51 3.95 3.17
C SER A 59 18.08 3.41 3.21
N VAL A 60 17.87 2.20 2.71
CA VAL A 60 16.56 1.53 2.70
C VAL A 60 16.74 0.22 3.44
N ALA A 61 16.09 0.09 4.60
CA ALA A 61 16.16 -1.12 5.42
C ALA A 61 15.16 -2.20 4.97
N TYR A 62 13.99 -1.75 4.49
CA TYR A 62 12.87 -2.63 4.14
C TYR A 62 12.32 -2.29 2.76
N THR A 63 11.94 -3.33 2.03
CA THR A 63 11.21 -3.20 0.78
C THR A 63 9.75 -2.91 1.08
N LYS A 64 9.30 -1.73 0.68
CA LYS A 64 7.88 -1.35 0.70
C LYS A 64 7.27 -1.58 -0.67
N GLU A 65 5.96 -1.80 -0.72
CA GLU A 65 5.25 -2.07 -1.95
C GLU A 65 3.94 -1.31 -2.07
N VAL A 66 3.63 -0.94 -3.32
CA VAL A 66 2.36 -0.34 -3.73
C VAL A 66 1.70 -1.28 -4.72
N LEU A 67 0.43 -1.56 -4.51
CA LEU A 67 -0.38 -2.38 -5.40
C LEU A 67 -1.52 -1.54 -5.97
N PHE A 68 -1.67 -1.59 -7.29
CA PHE A 68 -2.79 -1.03 -8.03
C PHE A 68 -3.71 -2.17 -8.43
N ILE A 69 -4.95 -2.15 -7.96
CA ILE A 69 -5.91 -3.19 -8.28
C ILE A 69 -6.57 -2.85 -9.62
N ARG A 70 -6.20 -3.56 -10.67
CA ARG A 70 -6.67 -3.27 -12.04
C ARG A 70 -8.09 -3.81 -12.27
N SER A 71 -8.38 -4.99 -11.74
CA SER A 71 -9.69 -5.65 -11.84
C SER A 71 -9.87 -6.66 -10.71
N GLY A 72 -11.11 -7.02 -10.41
CA GLY A 72 -11.46 -8.06 -9.45
C GLY A 72 -11.66 -7.54 -8.03
N LYS A 73 -11.56 -8.46 -7.08
CA LYS A 73 -11.86 -8.25 -5.67
C LYS A 73 -11.00 -9.18 -4.82
N LEU A 74 -10.34 -8.62 -3.83
CA LEU A 74 -9.48 -9.38 -2.91
C LEU A 74 -9.65 -8.91 -1.47
N ARG A 75 -9.38 -9.81 -0.53
CA ARG A 75 -9.20 -9.49 0.89
C ARG A 75 -7.72 -9.34 1.16
N VAL A 76 -7.35 -8.27 1.86
CA VAL A 76 -6.02 -8.11 2.47
C VAL A 76 -6.13 -8.38 3.96
N ASP A 77 -5.22 -9.19 4.48
CA ASP A 77 -5.09 -9.56 5.89
C ASP A 77 -3.84 -8.90 6.45
N PHE A 78 -3.96 -8.18 7.58
CA PHE A 78 -2.85 -7.46 8.20
C PHE A 78 -2.35 -8.17 9.45
N TYR A 79 -1.04 -8.15 9.64
CA TYR A 79 -0.33 -8.81 10.74
C TYR A 79 0.71 -7.86 11.34
N THR A 80 1.05 -8.06 12.61
CA THR A 80 2.24 -7.42 13.22
C THR A 80 3.54 -8.00 12.65
N ASP A 81 4.68 -7.39 12.99
CA ASP A 81 6.01 -7.93 12.65
C ASP A 81 6.27 -9.31 13.29
N GLU A 82 5.63 -9.60 14.44
CA GLU A 82 5.63 -10.92 15.09
C GLU A 82 4.63 -11.90 14.46
N GLN A 83 4.08 -11.58 13.28
CA GLN A 83 3.18 -12.43 12.51
C GLN A 83 1.82 -12.66 13.19
N ALA A 84 1.45 -11.82 14.17
CA ALA A 84 0.15 -11.89 14.82
C ALA A 84 -0.94 -11.22 13.98
N TYR A 85 -2.03 -11.92 13.70
CA TYR A 85 -3.15 -11.40 12.92
C TYR A 85 -3.88 -10.25 13.64
N LEU A 86 -4.20 -9.19 12.89
CA LEU A 86 -4.93 -8.03 13.38
C LEU A 86 -6.38 -8.01 12.84
N HIS A 87 -6.55 -7.66 11.58
CA HIS A 87 -7.85 -7.51 10.92
C HIS A 87 -7.67 -7.56 9.39
N SER A 88 -8.77 -7.48 8.65
CA SER A 88 -8.79 -7.57 7.20
C SER A 88 -9.65 -6.49 6.55
N THR A 89 -9.40 -6.16 5.29
CA THR A 89 -10.33 -5.32 4.50
C THR A 89 -10.38 -5.80 3.05
N ILE A 90 -11.39 -5.35 2.31
CA ILE A 90 -11.55 -5.65 0.89
C ILE A 90 -10.96 -4.53 0.06
N LEU A 91 -10.23 -4.90 -0.99
CA LEU A 91 -9.86 -4.01 -2.09
C LEU A 91 -10.62 -4.41 -3.35
N ASN A 92 -11.05 -3.42 -4.11
CA ASN A 92 -11.76 -3.58 -5.37
C ASN A 92 -10.96 -2.95 -6.52
N ALA A 93 -11.41 -3.19 -7.75
CA ALA A 93 -10.86 -2.52 -8.93
C ALA A 93 -10.79 -0.99 -8.77
N GLY A 94 -9.65 -0.41 -9.12
CA GLY A 94 -9.33 1.01 -8.98
C GLY A 94 -8.71 1.40 -7.63
N ASP A 95 -8.82 0.56 -6.60
CA ASP A 95 -8.17 0.84 -5.31
C ASP A 95 -6.64 0.74 -5.44
N VAL A 96 -5.95 1.58 -4.67
CA VAL A 96 -4.50 1.54 -4.49
C VAL A 96 -4.20 1.28 -3.03
N ILE A 97 -3.31 0.33 -2.75
CA ILE A 97 -2.81 0.08 -1.39
C ILE A 97 -1.30 0.25 -1.36
N PHE A 98 -0.81 0.96 -0.35
CA PHE A 98 0.59 1.03 0.01
C PHE A 98 0.80 0.29 1.33
N LEU A 99 1.72 -0.67 1.33
CA LEU A 99 2.05 -1.53 2.45
C LEU A 99 3.34 -1.03 3.08
N ALA A 100 3.21 -0.44 4.27
CA ALA A 100 4.23 0.38 4.89
C ALA A 100 5.08 -0.38 5.92
N THR A 101 4.46 -1.18 6.78
CA THR A 101 5.07 -1.96 7.88
C THR A 101 4.22 -3.20 8.17
N GLY A 102 4.70 -4.10 9.03
CA GLY A 102 3.99 -5.31 9.41
C GLY A 102 3.95 -6.37 8.31
N GLY A 103 3.28 -7.48 8.63
CA GLY A 103 2.97 -8.54 7.67
C GLY A 103 1.65 -8.28 6.95
N HIS A 104 1.53 -8.80 5.74
CA HIS A 104 0.27 -8.82 5.01
C HIS A 104 0.10 -10.12 4.22
N GLY A 105 -1.15 -10.50 3.99
CA GLY A 105 -1.55 -11.61 3.14
C GLY A 105 -2.71 -11.20 2.25
N PHE A 106 -2.92 -11.95 1.16
CA PHE A 106 -4.02 -11.69 0.23
C PHE A 106 -4.79 -12.97 -0.06
N GLU A 107 -6.11 -12.86 -0.08
CA GLU A 107 -7.02 -13.88 -0.60
C GLU A 107 -7.83 -13.27 -1.75
N MET A 108 -7.73 -13.87 -2.95
CA MET A 108 -8.52 -13.42 -4.09
C MET A 108 -9.94 -13.95 -3.93
N LEU A 109 -10.92 -13.05 -3.79
CA LEU A 109 -12.34 -13.40 -3.69
C LEU A 109 -12.97 -13.55 -5.08
N GLU A 110 -12.37 -12.89 -6.06
CA GLU A 110 -12.67 -12.97 -7.49
C GLU A 110 -11.36 -12.97 -8.29
N ASP A 111 -11.41 -13.36 -9.56
CA ASP A 111 -10.27 -13.26 -10.48
C ASP A 111 -9.75 -11.81 -10.50
N THR A 112 -8.52 -11.63 -10.01
CA THR A 112 -7.95 -10.32 -9.71
C THR A 112 -6.68 -10.08 -10.50
N GLN A 113 -6.57 -8.89 -11.09
CA GLN A 113 -5.35 -8.40 -11.72
C GLN A 113 -4.80 -7.23 -10.90
N MET A 114 -3.50 -7.25 -10.64
CA MET A 114 -2.81 -6.19 -9.90
C MET A 114 -1.48 -5.84 -10.55
N ILE A 115 -1.06 -4.59 -10.38
CA ILE A 115 0.27 -4.12 -10.70
C ILE A 115 0.96 -3.79 -9.38
N GLU A 116 2.17 -4.32 -9.20
CA GLU A 116 2.98 -4.08 -8.01
C GLU A 116 4.18 -3.21 -8.34
N VAL A 117 4.45 -2.24 -7.47
CA VAL A 117 5.63 -1.38 -7.50
C VAL A 117 6.38 -1.56 -6.19
N LYS A 118 7.60 -2.09 -6.24
CA LYS A 118 8.46 -2.29 -5.06
C LYS A 118 9.58 -1.27 -4.98
N GLN A 119 9.98 -0.94 -3.75
CA GLN A 119 11.15 -0.10 -3.51
C GLN A 119 12.42 -0.88 -3.84
N GLY A 120 13.26 -0.32 -4.71
CA GLY A 120 14.60 -0.84 -4.94
C GLY A 120 15.63 -0.33 -3.93
N PRO A 121 16.83 -0.94 -3.89
CA PRO A 121 17.26 -2.07 -4.72
C PRO A 121 16.56 -3.38 -4.32
N TYR A 122 16.17 -4.19 -5.31
CA TYR A 122 15.46 -5.45 -5.10
C TYR A 122 16.41 -6.55 -4.61
N ALA A 123 16.11 -7.21 -3.48
CA ALA A 123 16.95 -8.28 -2.93
C ALA A 123 16.43 -9.71 -3.25
N GLY A 124 15.41 -9.85 -4.09
CA GLY A 124 14.87 -11.15 -4.47
C GLY A 124 14.06 -11.79 -3.34
N ASP A 125 14.21 -13.10 -3.19
CA ASP A 125 13.51 -13.86 -2.13
C ASP A 125 13.94 -13.47 -0.72
N ASN A 126 15.09 -12.79 -0.56
CA ASN A 126 15.57 -12.31 0.73
C ASN A 126 14.76 -11.11 1.26
N ASP A 127 13.89 -10.50 0.45
CA ASP A 127 13.05 -9.36 0.88
C ASP A 127 11.90 -9.76 1.81
N LYS A 128 11.60 -11.05 1.96
CA LYS A 128 10.43 -11.49 2.72
C LYS A 128 10.62 -12.82 3.45
N THR A 129 10.01 -12.90 4.62
CA THR A 129 9.74 -14.17 5.31
C THR A 129 8.27 -14.53 5.12
N ARG A 130 7.97 -15.79 4.77
CA ARG A 130 6.59 -16.29 4.61
C ARG A 130 6.16 -17.05 5.85
N PHE A 131 4.87 -16.96 6.18
CA PHE A 131 4.23 -17.65 7.30
C PHE A 131 2.80 -18.04 6.94
N GLU A 132 2.17 -18.86 7.78
CA GLU A 132 0.81 -19.36 7.55
C GLU A 132 -0.24 -18.25 7.68
N PRO A 133 -1.25 -18.20 6.79
CA PRO A 133 -2.32 -17.21 6.89
C PRO A 133 -3.28 -17.51 8.04
N ILE A 134 -4.06 -16.50 8.45
CA ILE A 134 -5.20 -16.67 9.35
C ILE A 134 -6.22 -17.67 8.76
N ALA A 135 -6.87 -18.46 9.63
CA ALA A 135 -7.96 -19.33 9.22
C ALA A 135 -9.19 -18.51 8.79
N ALA A 136 -9.88 -18.95 7.74
CA ALA A 136 -11.00 -18.21 7.15
C ALA A 136 -12.16 -17.92 8.13
N ASP A 137 -12.39 -18.80 9.10
CA ASP A 137 -13.42 -18.65 10.14
C ASP A 137 -13.01 -17.70 11.29
N GLN A 138 -11.76 -17.25 11.31
CA GLN A 138 -11.20 -16.32 12.30
C GLN A 138 -10.98 -14.90 11.74
N VAL A 139 -11.29 -14.69 10.47
CA VAL A 139 -11.15 -13.40 9.79
C VAL A 139 -12.08 -12.36 10.42
N ARG A 140 -11.51 -11.21 10.78
CA ARG A 140 -12.21 -10.03 11.32
C ARG A 140 -12.08 -8.88 10.35
N MET A 141 -13.18 -8.52 9.70
CA MET A 141 -13.20 -7.37 8.80
C MET A 141 -13.13 -6.06 9.58
N LEU A 142 -12.39 -5.09 9.06
CA LEU A 142 -12.50 -3.69 9.45
C LEU A 142 -13.84 -3.16 8.94
N ASP A 143 -14.57 -2.52 9.85
CA ASP A 143 -15.78 -1.75 9.54
C ASP A 143 -15.47 -0.52 8.67
#